data_AF-A0AA45Z7N0-F1
#
_entry.id   AF-A0AA45Z7N0-F1
#
_cell.length_a   1.000
_cell.length_b   1.000
_cell.length_c   1.000
_cell.angle_alpha   90.00
_cell.angle_beta   90.00
_cell.angle_gamma   90.00
#
_symmetry.space_group_name_H-M   'P 1'
#
loop_
_entity.id
_entity.type
_entity.pdbx_description
1 polymer ?
#
loop_
_entity_poly.entity_id
_entity_poly.type
_entity_poly.pdbx_seq_one_letter_code
_entity_poly.pdbx_strand_id
1 'polypeptide(L)'
;MKTAPIPEAEKALFAFVDQLNDAPGDVRREDVERLKAAGWSDEAVYDAVSVCALFNFYNRWIDGTGVQGLSPAMYERSGKRMAAGGYLPAPPPGFPPRSGGEPER
;
A
#
# COMPACT_ATOMS: atom_id res chain seq x y z
N MET A 1 -15.16 0.81 2.67
CA MET A 1 -14.95 -0.26 3.69
C MET A 1 -16.22 -0.77 4.39
N LYS A 2 -17.28 0.02 4.59
CA LYS A 2 -18.45 -0.37 5.43
C LYS A 2 -19.15 -1.67 5.01
N THR A 3 -19.07 -2.07 3.75
CA THR A 3 -19.71 -3.27 3.19
C THR A 3 -18.77 -4.48 3.07
N ALA A 4 -17.48 -4.33 3.40
CA ALA A 4 -16.52 -5.42 3.27
C ALA A 4 -16.75 -6.50 4.36
N PRO A 5 -16.64 -7.80 4.03
CA PRO A 5 -16.78 -8.90 4.98
C PRO A 5 -15.50 -9.10 5.80
N ILE A 6 -15.11 -8.06 6.54
CA ILE A 6 -13.94 -8.04 7.44
C ILE A 6 -14.41 -7.83 8.88
N PRO A 7 -13.62 -8.21 9.90
CA PRO A 7 -14.02 -8.02 11.28
C PRO A 7 -14.16 -6.53 11.66
N GLU A 8 -14.93 -6.26 12.71
CA GLU A 8 -15.31 -4.89 13.10
C GLU A 8 -14.09 -4.06 13.56
N ALA A 9 -13.06 -4.69 14.11
CA ALA A 9 -11.83 -4.02 14.51
C ALA A 9 -11.11 -3.41 13.29
N GLU A 10 -11.02 -4.15 12.19
CA GLU A 10 -10.46 -3.68 10.92
C GLU A 10 -11.33 -2.59 10.30
N LYS A 11 -12.66 -2.70 10.38
CA LYS A 11 -13.56 -1.61 9.93
C LYS A 11 -13.32 -0.32 10.71
N ALA A 12 -13.09 -0.41 12.02
CA ALA A 12 -12.77 0.75 12.86
C ALA A 12 -11.42 1.37 12.45
N LEU A 13 -10.39 0.55 12.26
CA LEU A 13 -9.08 1.01 11.78
C LEU A 13 -9.20 1.73 10.44
N PHE A 14 -9.93 1.15 9.50
CA PHE A 14 -10.10 1.74 8.18
C PHE A 14 -10.97 3.00 8.19
N ALA A 15 -11.97 3.10 9.07
CA ALA A 15 -12.72 4.33 9.26
C ALA A 15 -11.84 5.47 9.80
N PHE A 16 -10.92 5.15 10.72
CA PHE A 16 -9.91 6.11 11.18
C PHE A 16 -8.96 6.54 10.06
N VAL A 17 -8.45 5.60 9.26
CA VAL A 17 -7.55 5.90 8.12
C VAL A 17 -8.27 6.77 7.07
N ASP A 18 -9.55 6.52 6.81
CA ASP A 18 -10.39 7.34 5.92
C ASP A 18 -10.45 8.80 6.41
N GLN A 19 -10.73 9.01 7.70
CA GLN A 19 -10.73 10.35 8.31
C GLN A 19 -9.33 11.00 8.27
N LEU A 20 -8.28 10.25 8.60
CA LEU A 20 -6.90 10.75 8.56
C LEU A 20 -6.48 11.16 7.14
N ASN A 21 -6.96 10.45 6.12
CA ASN A 21 -6.66 10.75 4.73
C ASN A 21 -7.35 12.03 4.24
N ASP A 22 -8.64 12.17 4.56
CA ASP A 22 -9.48 13.25 4.02
C ASP A 22 -9.44 14.53 4.87
N ALA A 23 -9.38 14.37 6.19
CA ALA A 23 -9.44 15.46 7.16
C ALA A 23 -8.47 15.23 8.34
N PRO A 24 -7.15 15.19 8.10
CA PRO A 24 -6.16 14.95 9.16
C PRO A 24 -6.24 15.97 10.30
N GLY A 25 -6.67 17.21 10.00
CA GLY A 25 -6.87 18.27 10.99
C GLY A 25 -8.03 18.03 11.97
N ASP A 26 -8.91 17.07 11.68
CA ASP A 26 -10.05 16.69 12.52
C ASP A 26 -9.78 15.45 13.38
N VAL A 27 -8.64 14.78 13.20
CA VAL A 27 -8.25 13.66 14.04
C VAL A 27 -8.02 14.12 15.48
N ARG A 28 -8.61 13.42 16.43
CA ARG A 28 -8.52 13.68 17.87
C ARG A 28 -8.04 12.45 18.63
N ARG A 29 -7.71 12.64 19.91
CA ARG A 29 -7.27 11.57 20.80
C ARG A 29 -8.34 10.47 20.91
N GLU A 30 -9.61 10.87 20.95
CA GLU A 30 -10.76 9.97 21.05
C GLU A 30 -10.82 8.99 19.88
N ASP A 31 -10.28 9.34 18.71
CA ASP A 31 -10.26 8.45 17.55
C ASP A 31 -9.27 7.30 17.77
N VAL A 32 -8.10 7.59 18.36
CA VAL A 32 -7.10 6.58 18.75
C VAL A 32 -7.62 5.72 19.89
N GLU A 33 -8.27 6.29 20.90
CA GLU A 33 -8.84 5.52 22.01
C GLU A 33 -9.93 4.53 21.53
N ARG A 34 -10.71 4.89 20.50
CA ARG A 34 -11.66 3.94 19.88
C ARG A 34 -10.96 2.76 19.22
N LEU A 35 -9.79 2.97 18.60
CA LEU A 35 -9.00 1.87 18.03
C LEU A 35 -8.43 0.97 19.12
N LYS A 36 -7.93 1.55 20.21
CA LYS A 36 -7.43 0.79 21.36
C LYS A 36 -8.52 -0.05 22.00
N ALA A 37 -9.72 0.53 22.16
CA ALA A 37 -10.90 -0.21 22.64
C ALA A 37 -11.33 -1.35 21.70
N ALA A 38 -11.03 -1.24 20.40
CA ALA A 38 -11.24 -2.30 19.41
C ALA A 38 -10.12 -3.35 19.39
N GLY A 39 -9.09 -3.22 20.23
CA GLY A 39 -8.00 -4.19 20.39
C GLY A 39 -6.71 -3.86 19.65
N TRP A 40 -6.59 -2.69 19.02
CA TRP A 40 -5.36 -2.27 18.34
C TRP A 40 -4.32 -1.76 19.33
N SER A 41 -3.06 -2.19 19.13
CA SER A 41 -1.92 -1.66 19.89
C SER A 41 -1.55 -0.26 19.40
N ASP A 42 -0.84 0.50 20.25
CA ASP A 42 -0.30 1.81 19.85
C ASP A 42 0.65 1.68 18.64
N GLU A 43 1.41 0.59 18.55
CA GLU A 43 2.29 0.27 17.43
C GLU A 43 1.50 0.05 16.13
N ALA A 44 0.41 -0.71 16.16
CA ALA A 44 -0.43 -0.92 14.98
C ALA A 44 -1.11 0.37 14.49
N VAL A 45 -1.53 1.24 15.43
CA VAL A 45 -2.06 2.56 15.07
C VAL A 45 -0.96 3.42 14.45
N TYR A 46 0.24 3.43 15.03
CA TYR A 46 1.40 4.14 14.48
C TYR A 46 1.75 3.68 13.06
N ASP A 47 1.74 2.37 12.79
CA ASP A 47 2.00 1.81 11.48
C ASP A 47 0.93 2.25 10.46
N ALA A 48 -0.34 2.20 10.83
CA ALA A 48 -1.44 2.63 9.97
C ALA A 48 -1.34 4.13 9.62
N VAL A 49 -1.03 4.98 10.61
CA VAL A 49 -0.78 6.41 10.40
C VAL A 49 0.41 6.62 9.47
N SER A 50 1.50 5.88 9.69
CA SER A 50 2.75 6.00 8.91
C SER A 50 2.53 5.63 7.44
N VAL A 51 1.84 4.52 7.17
CA VAL A 51 1.50 4.10 5.80
C VAL A 51 0.59 5.14 5.14
N CYS A 52 -0.47 5.59 5.83
CA CYS A 52 -1.39 6.60 5.30
C CYS A 52 -0.65 7.91 4.95
N ALA A 53 0.22 8.39 5.84
CA ALA A 53 1.03 9.59 5.62
C ALA A 53 2.00 9.43 4.44
N LEU A 54 2.65 8.27 4.32
CA LEU A 54 3.60 7.98 3.25
C LEU A 54 2.93 8.00 1.86
N PHE A 55 1.76 7.37 1.72
CA PHE A 55 0.99 7.44 0.46
C PHE A 55 0.52 8.86 0.16
N ASN A 56 0.08 9.60 1.18
CA ASN A 56 -0.28 11.01 1.01
C ASN A 56 0.87 11.87 0.49
N PHE A 57 2.09 11.61 0.97
CA PHE A 57 3.30 12.24 0.44
C PHE A 57 3.58 11.83 -1.01
N TYR A 58 3.60 10.53 -1.31
CA TYR A 58 3.90 10.04 -2.66
C TYR A 58 2.92 10.54 -3.71
N ASN A 59 1.61 10.51 -3.41
CA ASN A 59 0.59 10.99 -4.33
C ASN A 59 0.86 12.45 -4.73
N ARG A 60 1.11 13.33 -3.74
CA ARG A 60 1.41 14.75 -4.00
C ARG A 60 2.73 14.95 -4.75
N TRP A 61 3.75 14.16 -4.42
CA TRP A 61 5.05 14.27 -5.08
C TRP A 61 4.98 13.82 -6.54
N ILE A 62 4.36 12.67 -6.82
CA ILE A 62 4.22 12.13 -8.18
C ILE A 62 3.30 13.05 -9.00
N ASP A 63 2.11 13.36 -8.50
CA ASP A 63 1.13 14.18 -9.23
C ASP A 63 1.68 15.59 -9.48
N GLY A 64 2.40 16.16 -8.50
CA GLY A 64 3.04 17.47 -8.62
C GLY A 64 4.14 17.54 -9.69
N THR A 65 4.72 16.40 -10.07
CA THR A 65 5.73 16.33 -11.15
C THR A 65 5.13 16.15 -12.54
N GLY A 66 3.81 15.94 -12.65
CA GLY A 66 3.13 15.66 -13.93
C GLY A 66 3.44 14.28 -14.51
N VAL A 67 4.11 13.41 -13.76
CA VAL A 67 4.34 12.01 -14.15
C VAL A 67 3.01 11.28 -14.13
N GLN A 68 2.57 10.81 -15.30
CA GLN A 68 1.36 10.00 -15.41
C GLN A 68 1.67 8.52 -15.20
N GLY A 69 0.66 7.79 -14.72
CA GLY A 69 0.69 6.34 -14.63
C GLY A 69 0.96 5.67 -15.98
N LEU A 70 1.31 4.39 -15.94
CA LEU A 70 1.50 3.59 -17.15
C LEU A 70 0.19 3.48 -17.93
N SER A 71 0.27 3.26 -19.25
CA SER A 71 -0.92 2.93 -20.03
C SER A 71 -1.51 1.58 -19.56
N PRO A 72 -2.81 1.32 -19.75
CA PRO A 72 -3.43 0.04 -19.38
C PRO A 72 -2.68 -1.19 -19.94
N ALA A 73 -2.23 -1.11 -21.20
CA ALA A 73 -1.43 -2.16 -21.83
C ALA A 73 -0.07 -2.38 -21.14
N MET A 74 0.56 -1.31 -20.65
CA MET A 74 1.81 -1.40 -19.90
C MET A 74 1.60 -1.96 -18.48
N TYR A 75 0.48 -1.65 -17.82
CA TYR A 75 0.11 -2.31 -16.57
C TYR A 75 -0.13 -3.81 -16.77
N GLU A 76 -0.86 -4.21 -17.81
CA GLU A 76 -1.10 -5.63 -18.12
C GLU A 76 0.22 -6.37 -18.40
N ARG A 77 1.09 -5.79 -19.23
CA ARG A 77 2.41 -6.36 -19.53
C ARG A 77 3.26 -6.49 -18.26
N SER A 78 3.24 -5.47 -17.41
CA SER A 78 4.01 -5.47 -16.16
C SER A 78 3.47 -6.50 -15.16
N GLY A 79 2.14 -6.64 -15.06
CA GLY A 79 1.49 -7.66 -14.24
C GLY A 79 1.84 -9.07 -14.70
N LYS A 80 1.72 -9.38 -16.01
CA LYS A 80 2.14 -10.67 -16.59
C LYS A 80 3.61 -10.98 -16.32
N ARG A 81 4.48 -9.98 -16.47
CA ARG A 81 5.92 -10.10 -16.19
C ARG A 81 6.18 -10.43 -14.73
N MET A 82 5.52 -9.71 -13.81
CA MET A 82 5.71 -9.90 -12.37
C MET A 82 5.18 -11.24 -11.88
N ALA A 83 4.03 -11.68 -12.41
CA ALA A 83 3.48 -13.00 -12.12
C ALA A 83 4.41 -14.15 -12.55
N ALA A 84 5.08 -13.99 -13.70
CA ALA A 84 5.99 -15.02 -14.22
C ALA A 84 7.41 -14.96 -13.63
N GLY A 85 7.92 -13.77 -13.30
CA GLY A 85 9.33 -13.55 -12.96
C GLY A 85 9.59 -12.91 -11.59
N GLY A 86 8.56 -12.70 -10.77
CA GLY A 86 8.66 -12.01 -9.49
C GLY A 86 8.91 -10.51 -9.62
N TYR A 87 9.33 -9.88 -8.53
CA TYR A 87 9.53 -8.41 -8.46
C TYR A 87 10.83 -7.92 -9.08
N LEU A 88 11.74 -8.83 -9.47
CA LEU A 88 12.98 -8.43 -10.09
C LEU A 88 12.71 -7.78 -11.46
N PRO A 89 13.40 -6.68 -11.81
CA PRO A 89 13.31 -6.12 -13.15
C PRO A 89 13.79 -7.18 -14.17
N ALA A 90 13.22 -7.14 -15.38
CA ALA A 90 13.78 -7.93 -16.46
C ALA A 90 15.24 -7.50 -16.67
N PRO A 91 16.16 -8.44 -16.97
CA PRO A 91 17.51 -8.06 -17.34
C PRO A 91 17.47 -7.05 -18.50
N PRO A 92 18.36 -6.05 -18.51
CA PRO A 92 18.45 -5.11 -19.63
C PRO A 92 18.70 -5.88 -20.94
N PRO A 93 18.29 -5.32 -22.10
CA PRO A 93 18.53 -5.95 -23.40
C PRO A 93 20.01 -6.31 -23.57
N GLY A 94 20.30 -7.55 -23.94
CA GLY A 94 21.67 -8.06 -24.12
C GLY A 94 22.23 -8.84 -22.92
N PHE A 95 21.52 -8.91 -21.80
CA PHE A 95 21.85 -9.86 -20.73
C PHE A 95 21.14 -11.20 -20.97
N PRO A 96 21.85 -12.34 -20.90
CA PRO A 96 21.20 -13.64 -21.01
C PRO A 96 20.19 -13.82 -19.86
N PRO A 97 19.06 -14.53 -20.10
CA PRO A 97 18.14 -14.89 -19.03
C PRO A 97 18.94 -15.64 -17.96
N ARG A 98 18.73 -15.31 -16.68
CA ARG A 98 19.35 -16.06 -15.59
C ARG A 98 18.87 -17.50 -15.69
N SER A 99 19.80 -18.44 -15.88
CA SER A 99 19.53 -19.87 -15.78
C SER A 99 18.84 -20.11 -14.44
N GLY A 100 17.71 -20.82 -14.46
CA GLY A 100 16.93 -21.14 -13.27
C GLY A 100 17.84 -21.70 -12.18
N GLY A 101 17.58 -21.28 -10.94
CA GLY A 101 18.33 -21.76 -9.78
C GLY A 101 18.35 -23.29 -9.77
N GLU A 102 19.55 -23.86 -9.60
CA GLU A 102 19.70 -25.27 -9.26
C GLU A 102 18.89 -25.55 -7.98
N PRO A 103 18.26 -26.73 -7.86
CA PRO A 103 17.59 -27.11 -6.63
C PRO A 103 18.64 -27.20 -5.52
N GLU A 104 18.39 -26.45 -4.45
CA GLU A 104 19.17 -26.44 -3.22
C GLU A 104 19.29 -27.87 -2.67
N ARG A 105 20.53 -28.31 -2.39
CA ARG A 105 20.83 -29.64 -1.82
C ARG A 105 20.67 -29.66 -0.31
#